data_AF-A0AAE6T8I5-F1
#
_entry.id   AF-A0AAE6T8I5-F1
#
_cell.length_a   1.000
_cell.length_b   1.000
_cell.length_c   1.000
_cell.angle_alpha   90.00
_cell.angle_beta   90.00
_cell.angle_gamma   90.00
#
_symmetry.space_group_name_H-M   'P 1'
#
loop_
_entity.id
_entity.type
_entity.pdbx_description
1 polymer ?
#
loop_
_entity_poly.entity_id
_entity_poly.type
_entity_poly.pdbx_seq_one_letter_code
_entity_poly.pdbx_strand_id
1 'polypeptide(L)'
;MLCPVLFALSGAAQDVGAPGMPNVDLETPSGQKLAAEKATIRKFFVLLYLAVLLPVVENQGEVFKEKDLYPLILAAFPEQELKECPQKLQKLMNARVQALKEAADGKRDLQSEPFNPEDPEVLAFLAEYGMEDMCRQALNWMEREVNARGNMDQDSFAQAFKQFRDHVRSGRLVMPETVEE
;
A
#
# COMPACT_ATOMS: atom_id res chain seq x y z
N MET A 1 0.10 -9.07 37.94
CA MET A 1 -0.58 -10.36 37.75
C MET A 1 -0.47 -10.72 36.28
N LEU A 2 0.18 -11.83 35.99
CA LEU A 2 0.36 -12.41 34.65
C LEU A 2 -0.82 -13.34 34.38
N CYS A 3 -1.45 -13.24 33.21
CA CYS A 3 -2.27 -14.30 32.65
C CYS A 3 -1.70 -14.66 31.26
N PRO A 4 -1.07 -15.84 31.11
CA PRO A 4 -0.65 -16.37 29.83
C PRO A 4 -1.79 -17.20 29.23
N VAL A 5 -2.15 -16.95 27.96
CA VAL A 5 -2.88 -17.94 27.16
C VAL A 5 -1.87 -18.56 26.21
N LEU A 6 -1.37 -19.73 26.60
CA LEU A 6 -0.67 -20.67 25.75
C LEU A 6 -1.60 -21.08 24.60
N PHE A 7 -1.19 -20.81 23.36
CA PHE A 7 -1.56 -21.67 22.24
C PHE A 7 -0.34 -22.49 21.85
N ALA A 8 -0.36 -23.75 22.27
CA ALA A 8 0.44 -24.78 21.64
C ALA A 8 -0.15 -25.06 20.26
N LEU A 9 0.62 -24.83 19.20
CA LEU A 9 0.36 -25.41 17.89
C LEU A 9 1.52 -26.35 17.56
N SER A 10 1.38 -27.60 17.99
CA SER A 10 1.98 -28.72 17.26
C SER A 10 1.09 -29.02 16.06
N GLY A 11 1.70 -29.11 14.88
CA GLY A 11 1.05 -29.60 13.68
C GLY A 11 1.74 -29.02 12.47
N ALA A 12 2.45 -29.87 11.73
CA ALA A 12 3.17 -29.53 10.52
C ALA A 12 2.34 -28.58 9.64
N ALA A 13 2.94 -27.46 9.23
CA ALA A 13 2.45 -26.67 8.12
C ALA A 13 2.49 -27.57 6.88
N GLN A 14 1.38 -28.24 6.61
CA GLN A 14 1.13 -28.77 5.28
C GLN A 14 0.94 -27.53 4.42
N ASP A 15 1.87 -27.38 3.49
CA ASP A 15 1.84 -26.49 2.35
C ASP A 15 0.57 -26.81 1.54
N VAL A 16 -0.56 -26.27 1.96
CA VAL A 16 -1.79 -26.26 1.19
C VAL A 16 -1.72 -25.00 0.35
N GLY A 17 -1.00 -25.12 -0.77
CA GLY A 17 -0.97 -24.09 -1.80
C GLY A 17 -2.40 -23.63 -2.12
N ALA A 18 -2.61 -22.32 -2.06
CA ALA A 18 -3.86 -21.70 -2.47
C ALA A 18 -4.24 -22.23 -3.87
N PRO A 19 -5.46 -22.76 -4.06
CA PRO A 19 -5.84 -23.38 -5.31
C PRO A 19 -6.04 -22.28 -6.36
N GLY A 20 -5.15 -22.21 -7.34
CA GLY A 20 -5.41 -21.44 -8.56
C GLY A 20 -4.21 -20.78 -9.24
N MET A 21 -3.07 -20.62 -8.56
CA MET A 21 -1.90 -20.08 -9.24
C MET A 21 -1.10 -21.21 -9.88
N PRO A 22 -0.89 -21.19 -11.22
CA PRO A 22 0.03 -22.13 -11.84
C PRO A 22 1.39 -21.98 -11.16
N ASN A 23 2.06 -23.10 -10.87
CA ASN A 23 3.39 -23.07 -10.29
C ASN A 23 4.33 -22.42 -11.32
N VAL A 24 4.54 -21.10 -11.21
CA VAL A 24 5.33 -20.33 -12.16
C VAL A 24 6.79 -20.53 -11.79
N ASP A 25 7.51 -21.27 -12.61
CA ASP A 25 8.96 -21.38 -12.50
C ASP A 25 9.58 -19.99 -12.68
N LEU A 26 10.16 -19.47 -11.60
CA LEU A 26 10.76 -18.14 -11.52
C LEU A 26 12.00 -18.00 -12.39
N GLU A 27 12.60 -19.12 -12.83
CA GLU A 27 13.73 -19.14 -13.75
C GLU A 27 13.30 -18.93 -15.22
N THR A 28 12.00 -19.01 -15.50
CA THR A 28 11.47 -18.73 -16.85
C THR A 28 11.33 -17.22 -17.09
N PRO A 29 11.43 -16.74 -18.35
CA PRO A 29 11.15 -15.34 -18.67
C PRO A 29 9.77 -14.86 -18.20
N SER A 30 8.76 -15.75 -18.22
CA SER A 30 7.43 -15.48 -17.68
C SER A 30 7.42 -15.32 -16.16
N GLY A 31 8.17 -16.15 -15.43
CA GLY A 31 8.31 -16.06 -13.98
C GLY A 31 9.05 -14.81 -13.54
N GLN A 32 10.14 -14.47 -14.22
CA GLN A 32 10.88 -13.23 -13.98
C GLN A 32 10.01 -12.00 -14.25
N LYS A 33 9.23 -12.01 -15.33
CA LYS A 33 8.26 -10.94 -15.62
C LYS A 33 7.21 -10.81 -14.52
N LEU A 34 6.63 -11.93 -14.07
CA LEU A 34 5.64 -11.91 -12.99
C LEU A 34 6.24 -11.36 -11.69
N ALA A 35 7.45 -11.80 -11.31
CA ALA A 35 8.14 -11.31 -10.12
C ALA A 35 8.43 -9.79 -10.21
N ALA A 36 8.85 -9.31 -11.38
CA ALA A 36 9.07 -7.89 -11.63
C ALA A 36 7.76 -7.09 -11.52
N GLU A 37 6.66 -7.57 -12.11
CA GLU A 37 5.35 -6.92 -11.99
C GLU A 37 4.85 -6.90 -10.53
N LYS A 38 5.02 -7.99 -9.77
CA LYS A 38 4.70 -8.01 -8.34
C LYS A 38 5.53 -6.99 -7.54
N ALA A 39 6.81 -6.79 -7.90
CA ALA A 39 7.68 -5.81 -7.26
C ALA A 39 7.24 -4.36 -7.56
N THR A 40 6.88 -4.05 -8.80
CA THR A 40 6.39 -2.71 -9.15
C THR A 40 5.03 -2.41 -8.50
N ILE A 41 4.13 -3.41 -8.45
CA ILE A 41 2.86 -3.31 -7.71
C ILE A 41 3.11 -2.98 -6.24
N ARG A 42 3.94 -3.76 -5.52
CA ARG A 42 4.25 -3.50 -4.10
C ARG A 42 4.78 -2.09 -3.88
N LYS A 43 5.78 -1.69 -4.66
CA LYS A 43 6.38 -0.35 -4.55
C LYS A 43 5.34 0.74 -4.75
N PHE A 44 4.49 0.61 -5.77
CA PHE A 44 3.45 1.59 -6.07
C PHE A 44 2.46 1.71 -4.90
N PHE A 45 1.94 0.61 -4.37
CA PHE A 45 0.94 0.68 -3.31
C PHE A 45 1.48 1.21 -1.98
N VAL A 46 2.72 0.88 -1.62
CA VAL A 46 3.38 1.53 -0.47
C VAL A 46 3.42 3.03 -0.68
N LEU A 47 3.90 3.50 -1.83
CA LEU A 47 3.99 4.93 -2.11
C LEU A 47 2.62 5.60 -2.22
N LEU A 48 1.60 4.89 -2.68
CA LEU A 48 0.22 5.36 -2.74
C LEU A 48 -0.32 5.62 -1.34
N TYR A 49 -0.19 4.66 -0.43
CA TYR A 49 -0.67 4.86 0.94
C TYR A 49 0.15 5.89 1.70
N LEU A 50 1.44 6.02 1.42
CA LEU A 50 2.22 7.15 1.95
C LEU A 50 1.70 8.51 1.43
N ALA A 51 1.29 8.59 0.17
CA ALA A 51 0.69 9.80 -0.39
C ALA A 51 -0.69 10.12 0.22
N VAL A 52 -1.43 9.11 0.65
CA VAL A 52 -2.73 9.27 1.33
C VAL A 52 -2.57 9.64 2.81
N LEU A 53 -1.64 8.98 3.51
CA LEU A 53 -1.46 9.12 4.96
C LEU A 53 -0.60 10.32 5.36
N LEU A 54 0.40 10.70 4.57
CA LEU A 54 1.30 11.80 4.91
C LEU A 54 0.55 13.12 5.13
N PRO A 55 -0.42 13.54 4.29
CA PRO A 55 -1.23 14.72 4.55
C PRO A 55 -1.98 14.67 5.89
N VAL A 56 -2.50 13.49 6.27
CA VAL A 56 -3.17 13.31 7.56
C VAL A 56 -2.17 13.53 8.70
N VAL A 57 -0.98 12.93 8.59
CA VAL A 57 0.10 13.02 9.58
C VAL A 57 0.60 14.46 9.75
N GLU A 58 0.86 15.16 8.65
CA GLU A 58 1.37 16.54 8.68
C GLU A 58 0.38 17.53 9.29
N ASN A 59 -0.92 17.26 9.19
CA ASN A 59 -1.97 18.15 9.66
C ASN A 59 -2.68 17.60 10.91
N GLN A 60 -2.10 16.61 11.61
CA GLN A 60 -2.67 16.09 12.85
C GLN A 60 -2.88 17.23 13.87
N GLY A 61 -4.07 17.30 14.46
CA GLY A 61 -4.43 18.36 15.41
C GLY A 61 -5.10 19.59 14.78
N GLU A 62 -5.11 19.71 13.45
CA GLU A 62 -5.94 20.69 12.75
C GLU A 62 -7.33 20.11 12.44
N VAL A 63 -8.36 20.97 12.51
CA VAL A 63 -9.71 20.58 12.08
C VAL A 63 -9.81 20.83 10.58
N PHE A 64 -9.50 19.82 9.78
CA PHE A 64 -9.71 19.81 8.34
C PHE A 64 -10.91 18.94 7.96
N LYS A 65 -11.60 19.29 6.88
CA LYS A 65 -12.55 18.37 6.24
C LYS A 65 -11.75 17.41 5.39
N GLU A 66 -12.21 16.18 5.25
CA GLU A 66 -11.57 15.16 4.40
C GLU A 66 -11.23 15.69 2.99
N LYS A 67 -12.13 16.48 2.41
CA LYS A 67 -11.95 17.10 1.08
C LYS A 67 -10.75 18.06 0.99
N ASP A 68 -10.34 18.66 2.11
CA ASP A 68 -9.18 19.57 2.15
C ASP A 68 -7.87 18.80 1.91
N LEU A 69 -7.87 17.48 2.11
CA LEU A 69 -6.72 16.61 1.82
C LEU A 69 -6.62 16.21 0.35
N TYR A 70 -7.71 16.27 -0.43
CA TYR A 70 -7.72 15.75 -1.79
C TYR A 70 -6.66 16.39 -2.70
N PRO A 71 -6.43 17.73 -2.68
CA PRO A 71 -5.35 18.33 -3.44
C PRO A 71 -3.95 17.86 -3.01
N LEU A 72 -3.76 17.59 -1.71
CA LEU A 72 -2.48 17.12 -1.16
C LEU A 72 -2.20 15.68 -1.60
N ILE A 73 -3.22 14.81 -1.54
CA ILE A 73 -3.14 13.43 -2.04
C ILE A 73 -2.82 13.42 -3.53
N LEU A 74 -3.49 14.25 -4.33
CA LEU A 74 -3.24 14.37 -5.77
C LEU A 74 -1.82 14.86 -6.08
N ALA A 75 -1.30 15.82 -5.31
CA ALA A 75 0.06 16.34 -5.48
C ALA A 75 1.14 15.31 -5.12
N ALA A 76 0.87 14.43 -4.16
CA ALA A 76 1.80 13.40 -3.71
C ALA A 76 1.67 12.07 -4.47
N PHE A 77 0.67 11.93 -5.35
CA PHE A 77 0.37 10.67 -6.06
C PHE A 77 1.59 10.12 -6.82
N PRO A 78 1.95 8.83 -6.67
CA PRO A 78 3.14 8.23 -7.27
C PRO A 78 2.94 7.89 -8.76
N GLU A 79 2.77 8.92 -9.59
CA GLU A 79 2.48 8.75 -11.03
C GLU A 79 3.59 8.04 -11.80
N GLN A 80 4.86 8.25 -11.40
CA GLN A 80 5.99 7.61 -12.08
C GLN A 80 6.02 6.12 -11.79
N GLU A 81 5.80 5.72 -10.53
CA GLU A 81 5.75 4.32 -10.14
C GLU A 81 4.51 3.62 -10.70
N LEU A 82 3.40 4.34 -10.91
CA LEU A 82 2.24 3.80 -11.63
C LEU A 82 2.60 3.43 -13.07
N LYS A 83 3.42 4.22 -13.77
CA LYS A 83 3.82 3.94 -15.18
C LYS A 83 4.61 2.64 -15.32
N GLU A 84 5.26 2.19 -14.26
CA GLU A 84 6.01 0.93 -14.19
C GLU A 84 5.10 -0.29 -13.87
N CYS A 85 3.86 -0.05 -13.45
CA CYS A 85 2.91 -1.10 -13.11
C CYS A 85 2.21 -1.70 -14.34
N PRO A 86 1.55 -2.87 -14.20
CA PRO A 86 0.73 -3.44 -15.28
C PRO A 86 -0.35 -2.48 -15.79
N GLN A 87 -0.59 -2.47 -17.11
CA GLN A 87 -1.54 -1.52 -17.75
C GLN A 87 -2.95 -1.52 -17.15
N LYS A 88 -3.40 -2.67 -16.64
CA LYS A 88 -4.71 -2.79 -16.00
C LYS A 88 -4.78 -1.97 -14.70
N LEU A 89 -3.72 -2.02 -13.88
CA LEU A 89 -3.61 -1.17 -12.69
C LEU A 89 -3.53 0.31 -13.05
N GLN A 90 -2.75 0.65 -14.09
CA GLN A 90 -2.65 2.03 -14.58
C GLN A 90 -4.03 2.61 -14.92
N LYS A 91 -4.85 1.87 -15.66
CA LYS A 91 -6.21 2.30 -16.03
C LYS A 91 -7.10 2.47 -14.79
N LEU A 92 -7.08 1.50 -13.88
CA LEU A 92 -7.87 1.54 -12.65
C LEU A 92 -7.51 2.76 -11.80
N MET A 93 -6.23 2.98 -11.52
CA MET A 93 -5.76 4.09 -10.70
C MET A 93 -5.97 5.45 -11.36
N ASN A 94 -5.77 5.58 -12.68
CA ASN A 94 -6.06 6.83 -13.39
C ASN A 94 -7.54 7.22 -13.32
N ALA A 95 -8.46 6.24 -13.36
CA ALA A 95 -9.88 6.50 -13.15
C ALA A 95 -10.18 7.00 -11.73
N ARG A 96 -9.51 6.44 -10.71
CA ARG A 96 -9.63 6.90 -9.32
C ARG A 96 -9.03 8.29 -9.11
N VAL A 97 -7.87 8.59 -9.70
CA VAL A 97 -7.25 9.93 -9.71
C VAL A 97 -8.19 10.95 -10.36
N GLN A 98 -8.83 10.60 -11.49
CA GLN A 98 -9.77 11.49 -12.17
C GLN A 98 -11.00 11.76 -11.31
N ALA A 99 -11.56 10.74 -10.66
CA ALA A 99 -12.66 10.89 -9.71
C ALA A 99 -12.28 11.80 -8.53
N LEU A 100 -11.07 11.66 -8.00
CA LEU A 100 -10.55 12.50 -6.92
C LEU A 100 -10.37 13.96 -7.35
N LYS A 101 -9.88 14.20 -8.58
CA LYS A 101 -9.79 15.56 -9.16
C LYS A 101 -11.15 16.24 -9.26
N GLU A 102 -12.14 15.52 -9.79
CA GLU A 102 -13.52 16.02 -9.87
C GLU A 102 -14.10 16.32 -8.49
N ALA A 103 -13.77 15.51 -7.48
CA ALA A 103 -14.22 15.73 -6.12
C ALA A 103 -13.52 16.94 -5.45
N ALA A 104 -12.22 17.12 -5.69
CA ALA A 104 -11.47 18.29 -5.25
C ALA A 104 -12.00 19.58 -5.88
N ASP A 105 -12.45 19.52 -7.14
CA ASP A 105 -13.10 20.63 -7.84
C ASP A 105 -14.57 20.87 -7.42
N GLY A 106 -15.11 20.05 -6.50
CA GLY A 106 -16.50 20.13 -6.06
C GLY A 106 -17.55 19.71 -7.11
N LYS A 107 -17.12 19.03 -8.19
CA LYS A 107 -18.00 18.58 -9.28
C LYS A 107 -18.78 17.30 -8.95
N ARG A 108 -18.28 16.51 -8.01
CA ARG A 108 -18.90 15.27 -7.52
C ARG A 108 -18.52 15.02 -6.07
N ASP A 109 -19.32 14.21 -5.40
CA ASP A 109 -18.89 13.58 -4.14
C ASP A 109 -18.28 12.20 -4.41
N LEU A 110 -17.27 11.85 -3.62
CA LEU A 110 -16.78 10.47 -3.58
C LEU A 110 -17.75 9.63 -2.75
N GLN A 111 -18.03 8.42 -3.22
CA GLN A 111 -18.90 7.46 -2.52
C GLN A 111 -18.14 6.64 -1.47
N SER A 112 -16.81 6.68 -1.53
CA SER A 112 -15.88 5.99 -0.64
C SER A 112 -14.62 6.83 -0.47
N GLU A 113 -13.84 6.51 0.56
CA GLU A 113 -12.54 7.14 0.79
C GLU A 113 -11.63 7.03 -0.45
N PRO A 114 -10.81 8.07 -0.74
CA PRO A 114 -9.82 8.01 -1.80
C PRO A 114 -8.89 6.81 -1.62
N PHE A 115 -8.77 5.98 -2.66
CA PHE A 115 -7.86 4.83 -2.67
C PHE A 115 -8.08 3.84 -1.50
N ASN A 116 -9.35 3.61 -1.13
CA ASN A 116 -9.74 2.64 -0.10
C ASN A 116 -9.00 1.29 -0.27
N PRO A 117 -8.26 0.80 0.76
CA PRO A 117 -7.58 -0.50 0.72
C PRO A 117 -8.52 -1.70 0.53
N GLU A 118 -9.81 -1.54 0.82
CA GLU A 118 -10.85 -2.55 0.66
C GLU A 118 -11.65 -2.40 -0.66
N ASP A 119 -11.20 -1.55 -1.60
CA ASP A 119 -11.86 -1.39 -2.90
C ASP A 119 -11.93 -2.74 -3.65
N PRO A 120 -13.14 -3.27 -3.94
CA PRO A 120 -13.27 -4.61 -4.52
C PRO A 120 -12.64 -4.75 -5.90
N GLU A 121 -12.59 -3.68 -6.72
CA GLU A 121 -11.96 -3.73 -8.04
C GLU A 121 -10.43 -3.81 -7.90
N VAL A 122 -9.87 -3.13 -6.89
CA VAL A 122 -8.44 -3.19 -6.58
C VAL A 122 -8.07 -4.58 -6.07
N LEU A 123 -8.84 -5.13 -5.12
CA LEU A 123 -8.60 -6.48 -4.58
C LEU A 123 -8.72 -7.55 -5.67
N ALA A 124 -9.71 -7.45 -6.56
CA ALA A 124 -9.86 -8.36 -7.69
C ALA A 124 -8.66 -8.29 -8.65
N PHE A 125 -8.13 -7.09 -8.92
CA PHE A 125 -6.91 -6.94 -9.70
C PHE A 125 -5.71 -7.60 -9.02
N LEU A 126 -5.55 -7.41 -7.71
CA LEU A 126 -4.43 -7.98 -6.94
C LEU A 126 -4.48 -9.50 -6.86
N ALA A 127 -5.68 -10.09 -6.82
CA ALA A 127 -5.88 -11.54 -6.86
C ALA A 127 -5.32 -12.19 -8.13
N GLU A 128 -5.30 -11.49 -9.27
CA GLU A 128 -4.69 -11.98 -10.51
C GLU A 128 -3.17 -12.21 -10.39
N TYR A 129 -2.56 -11.61 -9.35
CA TYR A 129 -1.15 -11.76 -9.00
C TYR A 129 -0.95 -12.60 -7.72
N GLY A 130 -2.02 -13.10 -7.07
CA GLY A 130 -1.96 -13.72 -5.75
C GLY A 130 -1.41 -12.76 -4.69
N MET A 131 -1.89 -11.52 -4.73
CA MET A 131 -1.48 -10.41 -3.87
C MET A 131 -2.68 -9.81 -3.13
N GLU A 132 -3.69 -10.61 -2.82
CA GLU A 132 -4.97 -10.19 -2.22
C GLU A 132 -4.77 -9.40 -0.91
N ASP A 133 -3.77 -9.80 -0.12
CA ASP A 133 -3.42 -9.17 1.16
C ASP A 133 -2.50 -7.96 1.03
N MET A 134 -2.08 -7.58 -0.18
CA MET A 134 -1.03 -6.58 -0.38
C MET A 134 -1.37 -5.25 0.29
N CYS A 135 -2.62 -4.76 0.20
CA CYS A 135 -3.00 -3.48 0.81
C CYS A 135 -2.78 -3.50 2.33
N ARG A 136 -3.24 -4.59 2.97
CA ARG A 136 -3.07 -4.84 4.41
C ARG A 136 -1.60 -4.99 4.78
N GLN A 137 -0.84 -5.77 4.02
CA GLN A 137 0.59 -5.98 4.26
C GLN A 137 1.38 -4.67 4.11
N ALA A 138 1.06 -3.82 3.13
CA ALA A 138 1.70 -2.53 2.94
C ALA A 138 1.46 -1.62 4.15
N LEU A 139 0.21 -1.53 4.62
CA LEU A 139 -0.15 -0.74 5.82
C LEU A 139 0.59 -1.25 7.07
N ASN A 140 0.55 -2.56 7.32
CA ASN A 140 1.23 -3.17 8.48
C ASN A 140 2.75 -2.96 8.44
N TRP A 141 3.37 -3.09 7.26
CA TRP A 141 4.80 -2.88 7.11
C TRP A 141 5.19 -1.43 7.35
N MET A 142 4.43 -0.47 6.81
CA MET A 142 4.66 0.95 7.07
C MET A 142 4.54 1.28 8.56
N GLU A 143 3.50 0.77 9.23
CA GLU A 143 3.31 0.94 10.66
C GLU A 143 4.50 0.40 11.45
N ARG A 144 4.95 -0.82 11.15
CA ARG A 144 6.13 -1.45 11.80
C ARG A 144 7.39 -0.62 11.60
N GLU A 145 7.68 -0.17 10.38
CA GLU A 145 8.89 0.59 10.04
C GLU A 145 8.92 1.97 10.70
N VAL A 146 7.76 2.60 10.86
CA VAL A 146 7.64 3.89 11.54
C VAL A 146 7.74 3.70 13.06
N ASN A 147 7.05 2.69 13.63
CA ASN A 147 7.05 2.40 15.06
C ASN A 147 8.40 1.89 15.58
N ALA A 148 9.21 1.24 14.73
CA ALA A 148 10.56 0.80 15.07
C ALA A 148 11.49 1.95 15.51
N ARG A 149 11.12 3.21 15.20
CA ARG A 149 11.88 4.41 15.57
C ARG A 149 11.59 4.90 17.00
N GLY A 150 10.66 4.26 17.72
CA GLY A 150 10.29 4.60 19.09
C GLY A 150 9.35 5.81 19.18
N ASN A 151 9.17 6.31 20.41
CA ASN A 151 8.30 7.46 20.65
C ASN A 151 8.87 8.73 20.01
N MET A 152 8.07 9.38 19.18
CA MET A 152 8.41 10.62 18.48
C MET A 152 7.34 11.67 18.75
N ASP A 153 7.73 12.95 18.77
CA ASP A 153 6.77 14.03 18.60
C ASP A 153 6.22 14.06 17.16
N GLN A 154 5.17 14.85 16.94
CA GLN A 154 4.46 14.90 15.67
C GLN A 154 5.37 15.35 14.50
N ASP A 155 6.20 16.36 14.71
CA ASP A 155 7.11 16.87 13.67
C ASP A 155 8.15 15.82 13.28
N SER A 156 8.74 15.15 14.27
CA SER A 156 9.69 14.07 14.06
C SER A 156 9.04 12.87 13.37
N PHE A 157 7.79 12.56 13.73
CA PHE A 157 7.02 11.50 13.09
C PHE A 157 6.72 11.82 11.61
N ALA A 158 6.29 13.05 11.30
CA ALA A 158 6.08 13.51 9.93
C ALA A 158 7.38 13.47 9.10
N GLN A 159 8.50 13.87 9.68
CA GLN A 159 9.82 13.76 9.03
C GLN A 159 10.24 12.31 8.80
N ALA A 160 10.01 11.42 9.77
CA ALA A 160 10.28 10.00 9.62
C ALA A 160 9.46 9.39 8.47
N PHE A 161 8.20 9.77 8.34
CA PHE A 161 7.29 9.33 7.27
C PHE A 161 7.77 9.80 5.89
N LYS A 162 8.24 11.06 5.77
CA LYS A 162 8.86 11.59 4.54
C LYS A 162 10.14 10.85 4.17
N GLN A 163 11.02 10.62 5.14
CA GLN A 163 12.26 9.86 4.92
C GLN A 163 11.97 8.44 4.47
N PHE A 164 10.98 7.79 5.09
CA PHE A 164 10.53 6.46 4.72
C PHE A 164 10.06 6.43 3.26
N ARG A 165 9.19 7.37 2.85
CA ARG A 165 8.78 7.55 1.45
C ARG A 165 9.97 7.69 0.50
N ASP A 166 10.94 8.53 0.85
CA ASP A 166 12.09 8.79 -0.01
C ASP A 166 13.02 7.56 -0.11
N HIS A 167 13.14 6.78 0.97
CA HIS A 167 13.85 5.50 0.96
C HIS A 167 13.15 4.44 0.10
N VAL A 168 11.82 4.34 0.16
CA VAL A 168 11.04 3.45 -0.71
C VAL A 168 11.17 3.87 -2.17
N ARG A 169 11.03 5.16 -2.46
CA ARG A 169 11.12 5.69 -3.82
C ARG A 169 12.49 5.43 -4.45
N SER A 170 13.56 5.66 -3.71
CA SER A 170 14.95 5.42 -4.14
C SER A 170 15.34 3.93 -4.20
N GLY A 171 14.50 3.03 -3.68
CA GLY A 171 14.83 1.61 -3.57
C GLY A 171 15.83 1.28 -2.45
N ARG A 172 16.19 2.24 -1.60
CA ARG A 172 16.99 1.99 -0.39
C ARG A 172 16.24 1.10 0.60
N LEU A 173 14.92 1.22 0.62
CA LEU A 173 14.03 0.38 1.40
C LEU A 173 13.03 -0.29 0.46
N VAL A 174 12.89 -1.60 0.56
CA VAL A 174 12.01 -2.39 -0.29
C VAL A 174 11.13 -3.24 0.61
N MET A 175 9.83 -3.16 0.40
CA MET A 175 8.87 -4.00 1.11
C MET A 175 9.19 -5.48 0.83
N PRO A 176 9.24 -6.36 1.84
CA PRO A 176 9.41 -7.80 1.61
C PRO A 176 8.22 -8.38 0.83
N GLU A 177 8.35 -9.61 0.34
CA GLU A 177 7.24 -10.29 -0.37
C GLU A 177 6.11 -10.71 0.58
N THR A 178 6.49 -11.02 1.83
CA THR A 178 5.58 -11.31 2.93
C THR A 178 5.97 -10.45 4.13
N VAL A 179 4.96 -9.91 4.79
CA VAL A 179 5.11 -9.17 6.05
C VAL A 179 4.59 -10.09 7.15
N GLU A 180 5.49 -10.57 8.02
CA GLU A 180 5.10 -11.36 9.19
C GLU A 180 4.16 -10.55 10.10
N GLU A 181 3.07 -11.18 10.55
CA GLU A 181 2.10 -10.63 11.50
C GLU A 181 2.72 -10.41 12.89
#